data_AF-A0A0C3RYL0-F1
#
_entry.id   AF-A0A0C3RYL0-F1
#
_cell.length_a   1.000
_cell.length_b   1.000
_cell.length_c   1.000
_cell.angle_alpha   90.00
_cell.angle_beta   90.00
_cell.angle_gamma   90.00
#
_symmetry.space_group_name_H-M   'P 1'
#
loop_
_entity.id
_entity.type
_entity.pdbx_description
1 polymer ?
#
loop_
_entity_poly.entity_id
_entity_poly.type
_entity_poly.pdbx_seq_one_letter_code
_entity_poly.pdbx_strand_id
1 'polypeptide(L)'
;MSGKASAYPRSNVLVLGSNSVYSLVPSTLIAQADALLDRHRLEEAVDLADRQLRKLQGRVTVGPEEVRGAPHRCVRVTELRQADELRYVYQRLGFQCLAETRFDDAGRHFFAGHLDPRVLIRLYPSLCGALFDEDETIDVFSGVAEHMPPEDSIDDIIRNYSPHLAPNTATAPAAVELRAVLALAAHDMLRAFLRKWRGARREGAARANQAVDTVLARLYAESGETAELLALVEGPNDVVLGELEPTLVRGAHFDALCRLYRAHGQDARLLDVWSKLVTGEWADGDVRDPLSSMFALLAEKRDRALAQRWGLWLLKHDQDRAMKLLLTVGLGKRSAKGSTADESALLQRIQEADPGAGTQFLENLVLNRRNADPDWHDQLAHVYVDQLLACLADEATSKLWRAKAAAFASSRTDAPYLAYFAATTPDSDAKRTRVRTLLFLQGSGLYAPAR
;
A
#
# COMPACT_ATOMS: atom_id res chain seq x y z
N MET A 1 -29.41 20.11 46.82
CA MET A 1 -27.97 20.04 46.51
C MET A 1 -27.56 18.58 46.44
N SER A 2 -27.54 17.99 45.24
CA SER A 2 -27.15 16.59 45.05
C SER A 2 -25.63 16.50 45.19
N GLY A 3 -25.17 15.94 46.31
CA GLY A 3 -23.76 15.76 46.58
C GLY A 3 -23.14 14.84 45.53
N LYS A 4 -22.08 15.32 44.86
CA LYS A 4 -21.20 14.49 44.03
C LYS A 4 -20.83 13.25 44.84
N ALA A 5 -21.08 12.07 44.31
CA ALA A 5 -20.66 10.82 44.95
C ALA A 5 -19.13 10.88 45.17
N SER A 6 -18.71 10.75 46.42
CA SER A 6 -17.30 10.78 46.80
C SER A 6 -16.51 9.71 46.04
N ALA A 7 -15.35 10.10 45.51
CA ALA A 7 -14.40 9.24 44.82
C ALA A 7 -13.56 8.37 45.78
N TYR A 8 -13.98 8.21 47.04
CA TYR A 8 -13.27 7.36 47.99
C TYR A 8 -14.20 6.29 48.56
N PRO A 9 -13.70 5.05 48.74
CA PRO A 9 -14.45 4.00 49.44
C PRO A 9 -14.92 4.50 50.81
N ARG A 10 -16.21 4.33 51.08
CA ARG A 10 -16.82 4.78 52.33
C ARG A 10 -16.35 3.88 53.47
N SER A 11 -15.74 4.49 54.48
CA SER A 11 -15.50 3.82 55.75
C SER A 11 -16.69 3.98 56.66
N ASN A 12 -17.03 2.89 57.35
CA ASN A 12 -18.01 2.90 58.44
C ASN A 12 -17.34 2.72 59.81
N VAL A 13 -15.99 2.69 59.86
CA VAL A 13 -15.22 2.37 61.07
C VAL A 13 -14.07 3.37 61.20
N LEU A 14 -14.13 4.21 62.22
CA LEU A 14 -13.07 5.14 62.59
C LEU A 14 -12.31 4.59 63.80
N VAL A 15 -10.98 4.67 63.77
CA VAL A 15 -10.09 4.29 64.86
C VAL A 15 -9.47 5.56 65.42
N LEU A 16 -9.74 5.86 66.69
CA LEU A 16 -9.26 7.05 67.37
C LEU A 16 -7.99 6.70 68.15
N GLY A 17 -6.88 7.33 67.77
CA GLY A 17 -5.63 7.37 68.55
C GLY A 17 -5.60 8.58 69.47
N SER A 18 -4.59 8.66 70.34
CA SER A 18 -4.41 9.79 71.27
C SER A 18 -4.28 11.13 70.55
N ASN A 19 -3.67 11.16 69.36
CA ASN A 19 -3.45 12.38 68.57
C ASN A 19 -3.87 12.24 67.08
N SER A 20 -4.64 11.21 66.71
CA SER A 20 -4.98 10.94 65.31
C SER A 20 -6.31 10.22 65.14
N VAL A 21 -6.93 10.39 63.97
CA VAL A 21 -8.15 9.66 63.57
C VAL A 21 -7.81 8.89 62.30
N TYR A 22 -7.88 7.56 62.37
CA TYR A 22 -7.75 6.67 61.23
C TYR A 22 -9.14 6.21 60.78
N SER A 23 -9.25 5.88 59.50
CA SER A 23 -10.47 5.36 58.90
C SER A 23 -10.16 4.00 58.29
N LEU A 24 -10.80 2.94 58.79
CA LEU A 24 -10.63 1.60 58.24
C LEU A 24 -11.47 1.47 56.98
N VAL A 25 -10.81 1.29 55.86
CA VAL A 25 -11.42 1.22 54.52
C VAL A 25 -11.30 -0.22 54.01
N PRO A 26 -12.34 -0.79 53.37
CA PRO A 26 -12.20 -2.08 52.72
C PRO A 26 -11.11 -2.03 51.65
N SER A 27 -10.27 -3.08 51.57
CA SER A 27 -9.19 -3.12 50.59
C SER A 27 -9.75 -2.98 49.18
N THR A 28 -9.15 -2.12 48.36
CA THR A 28 -9.59 -1.86 46.99
C THR A 28 -9.28 -3.05 46.09
N LEU A 29 -9.94 -3.14 44.93
CA LEU A 29 -9.62 -4.18 43.94
C LEU A 29 -8.14 -4.13 43.54
N ILE A 30 -7.64 -2.92 43.28
CA ILE A 30 -6.24 -2.65 42.95
C ILE A 30 -5.31 -3.18 44.04
N ALA A 31 -5.52 -2.79 45.30
CA ALA A 31 -4.64 -3.19 46.40
C ALA A 31 -4.66 -4.71 46.66
N GLN A 32 -5.82 -5.35 46.52
CA GLN A 32 -5.93 -6.81 46.63
C GLN A 32 -5.22 -7.52 45.48
N ALA A 33 -5.38 -7.03 44.24
CA ALA A 33 -4.73 -7.59 43.07
C ALA A 33 -3.21 -7.43 43.15
N ASP A 34 -2.71 -6.22 43.41
CA ASP A 34 -1.27 -5.97 43.54
C ASP A 34 -0.65 -6.86 44.63
N ALA A 35 -1.28 -6.97 45.81
CA ALA A 35 -0.78 -7.85 46.87
C ALA A 35 -0.76 -9.34 46.51
N LEU A 36 -1.62 -9.80 45.59
CA LEU A 36 -1.60 -11.16 45.06
C LEU A 36 -0.50 -11.33 44.01
N LEU A 37 -0.33 -10.34 43.13
CA LEU A 37 0.70 -10.33 42.10
C LEU A 37 2.11 -10.28 42.71
N ASP A 38 2.34 -9.46 43.73
CA ASP A 38 3.61 -9.36 44.47
C ASP A 38 4.00 -10.69 45.14
N ARG A 39 3.02 -11.57 45.36
CA ARG A 39 3.22 -12.92 45.92
C ARG A 39 3.22 -14.02 44.85
N HIS A 40 3.25 -13.65 43.56
CA HIS A 40 3.14 -14.55 42.41
C HIS A 40 1.89 -15.45 42.42
N ARG A 41 0.79 -15.02 43.04
CA ARG A 41 -0.49 -15.75 43.09
C ARG A 41 -1.39 -15.34 41.93
N LEU A 42 -0.91 -15.59 40.71
CA LEU A 42 -1.57 -15.17 39.46
C LEU A 42 -3.01 -15.65 39.34
N GLU A 43 -3.26 -16.94 39.56
CA GLU A 43 -4.58 -17.55 39.38
C GLU A 43 -5.64 -16.90 40.30
N GLU A 44 -5.25 -16.57 41.52
CA GLU A 44 -6.14 -15.91 42.47
C GLU A 44 -6.43 -14.45 42.12
N ALA A 45 -5.45 -13.76 41.53
CA ALA A 45 -5.64 -12.42 41.02
C ALA A 45 -6.57 -12.41 39.78
N VAL A 46 -6.43 -13.40 38.89
CA VAL A 46 -7.36 -13.62 37.76
C VAL A 46 -8.77 -13.89 38.27
N ASP A 47 -8.92 -14.81 39.22
CA ASP A 47 -10.19 -15.14 39.86
C ASP A 47 -10.85 -13.91 40.48
N LEU A 48 -10.06 -13.07 41.15
CA LEU A 48 -10.53 -11.83 41.76
C LEU A 48 -11.06 -10.86 40.69
N ALA A 49 -10.30 -10.67 39.60
CA ALA A 49 -10.69 -9.80 38.48
C ALA A 49 -11.97 -10.32 37.79
N ASP A 50 -12.03 -11.61 37.48
CA ASP A 50 -13.17 -12.24 36.80
C ASP A 50 -14.46 -12.17 37.64
N ARG A 51 -14.35 -12.39 38.95
CA ARG A 51 -15.49 -12.22 39.88
C ARG A 51 -16.01 -10.78 39.86
N GLN A 52 -15.13 -9.78 39.78
CA GLN A 52 -15.54 -8.38 39.68
C GLN A 52 -16.11 -8.06 38.31
N LEU A 53 -15.52 -8.56 37.23
CA LEU A 53 -16.04 -8.39 35.87
C LEU A 53 -17.48 -8.94 35.75
N ARG A 54 -17.75 -10.14 36.26
CA ARG A 54 -19.10 -10.74 36.28
C ARG A 54 -20.09 -9.89 37.07
N LYS A 55 -19.66 -9.32 38.21
CA LYS A 55 -20.49 -8.40 39.01
C LYS A 55 -20.82 -7.11 38.27
N LEU A 56 -19.88 -6.55 37.51
CA LEU A 56 -20.13 -5.36 36.70
C LEU A 56 -21.07 -5.67 35.53
N GLN A 57 -20.81 -6.75 34.79
CA GLN A 57 -21.67 -7.17 33.68
C GLN A 57 -23.11 -7.44 34.12
N GLY A 58 -23.30 -8.12 35.26
CA GLY A 58 -24.62 -8.38 35.84
C GLY A 58 -25.37 -7.13 36.33
N ARG A 59 -24.68 -5.99 36.49
CA ARG A 59 -25.32 -4.70 36.81
C ARG A 59 -25.72 -3.91 35.57
N VAL A 60 -24.97 -4.05 34.48
CA VAL A 60 -25.23 -3.37 33.20
C VAL A 60 -26.49 -3.93 32.52
N THR A 61 -26.78 -5.22 32.67
CA THR A 61 -27.95 -5.88 32.05
C THR A 61 -29.30 -5.64 32.74
N VAL A 62 -29.34 -4.95 33.89
CA VAL A 62 -30.57 -4.77 34.70
C VAL A 62 -31.12 -3.32 34.66
N GLY A 63 -30.69 -2.50 33.70
CA GLY A 63 -31.30 -1.20 33.44
C GLY A 63 -32.69 -1.35 32.77
N PRO A 64 -33.78 -0.76 33.31
CA PRO A 64 -35.11 -0.89 32.72
C PRO A 64 -35.16 -0.18 31.35
N GLU A 65 -35.95 -0.77 30.45
CA GLU A 65 -36.30 -0.32 29.08
C GLU A 65 -35.94 1.13 28.73
N GLU A 66 -35.01 1.28 27.78
CA GLU A 66 -34.85 2.52 27.04
C GLU A 66 -36.13 2.78 26.22
N VAL A 67 -36.91 3.77 26.67
CA VAL A 67 -37.87 4.47 25.82
C VAL A 67 -37.09 5.06 24.64
N ARG A 68 -37.36 4.53 23.44
CA ARG A 68 -36.81 4.93 22.16
C ARG A 68 -36.96 6.45 21.95
N GLY A 69 -35.87 7.22 22.04
CA GLY A 69 -35.85 8.62 21.59
C GLY A 69 -34.98 9.65 22.34
N ALA A 70 -34.13 9.29 23.30
CA ALA A 70 -33.24 10.25 23.98
C ALA A 70 -31.75 9.96 23.70
N PRO A 71 -30.90 10.99 23.49
CA PRO A 71 -29.50 10.81 23.17
C PRO A 71 -28.71 10.30 24.39
N HIS A 72 -27.84 9.34 24.16
CA HIS A 72 -26.93 8.76 25.14
C HIS A 72 -26.14 9.81 25.95
N ARG A 73 -26.19 9.74 27.29
CA ARG A 73 -25.04 9.95 28.20
C ARG A 73 -25.51 9.98 29.65
N CYS A 74 -25.33 8.86 30.35
CA CYS A 74 -25.02 8.83 31.79
C CYS A 74 -24.59 7.40 32.15
N VAL A 75 -23.47 6.93 31.58
CA VAL A 75 -22.72 5.84 32.23
C VAL A 75 -22.35 6.36 33.61
N ARG A 76 -22.69 5.65 34.68
CA ARG A 76 -22.43 6.15 36.04
C ARG A 76 -20.92 6.28 36.23
N VAL A 77 -20.46 7.41 36.80
CA VAL A 77 -19.03 7.65 37.10
C VAL A 77 -18.41 6.47 37.88
N THR A 78 -19.20 5.81 38.73
CA THR A 78 -18.80 4.62 39.47
C THR A 78 -18.53 3.40 38.59
N GLU A 79 -19.30 3.21 37.51
CA GLU A 79 -19.12 2.10 36.57
C GLU A 79 -17.88 2.33 35.69
N LEU A 80 -17.64 3.58 35.27
CA LEU A 80 -16.42 3.96 34.57
C LEU A 80 -15.17 3.69 35.43
N ARG A 81 -15.21 4.09 36.70
CA ARG A 81 -14.11 3.82 37.63
C ARG A 81 -13.89 2.31 37.84
N GLN A 82 -14.95 1.54 38.06
CA GLN A 82 -14.82 0.10 38.25
C GLN A 82 -14.29 -0.60 36.98
N ALA A 83 -14.63 -0.08 35.80
CA ALA A 83 -14.05 -0.52 34.54
C ALA A 83 -12.56 -0.16 34.45
N ASP A 84 -12.14 1.02 34.88
CA ASP A 84 -10.73 1.43 34.88
C ASP A 84 -9.89 0.64 35.92
N GLU A 85 -10.46 0.34 37.10
CA GLU A 85 -9.82 -0.54 38.09
C GLU A 85 -9.61 -1.96 37.51
N LEU A 86 -10.58 -2.50 36.76
CA LEU A 86 -10.41 -3.78 36.07
C LEU A 86 -9.38 -3.71 34.95
N ARG A 87 -9.36 -2.62 34.17
CA ARG A 87 -8.35 -2.42 33.12
C ARG A 87 -6.95 -2.42 33.71
N TYR A 88 -6.75 -1.69 34.80
CA TYR A 88 -5.50 -1.69 35.54
C TYR A 88 -5.08 -3.11 35.95
N VAL A 89 -5.99 -3.86 36.60
CA VAL A 89 -5.68 -5.22 37.08
C VAL A 89 -5.33 -6.17 35.93
N TYR A 90 -6.08 -6.14 34.84
CA TYR A 90 -5.76 -6.97 33.67
C TYR A 90 -4.46 -6.55 32.97
N GLN A 91 -4.13 -5.26 32.93
CA GLN A 91 -2.83 -4.81 32.41
C GLN A 91 -1.68 -5.30 33.30
N ARG A 92 -1.80 -5.20 34.63
CA ARG A 92 -0.85 -5.74 35.61
C ARG A 92 -0.66 -7.25 35.46
N LEU A 93 -1.77 -8.00 35.36
CA LEU A 93 -1.76 -9.44 35.07
C LEU A 93 -1.03 -9.74 33.76
N GLY A 94 -1.30 -8.98 32.70
CA GLY A 94 -0.65 -9.13 31.42
C GLY A 94 0.87 -8.97 31.51
N PHE A 95 1.37 -7.91 32.16
CA PHE A 95 2.80 -7.69 32.32
C PHE A 95 3.48 -8.71 33.24
N GLN A 96 2.79 -9.16 34.29
CA GLN A 96 3.29 -10.24 35.14
C GLN A 96 3.41 -11.55 34.34
N CYS A 97 2.39 -11.92 33.57
CA CYS A 97 2.45 -13.10 32.68
C CYS A 97 3.56 -12.95 31.63
N LEU A 98 3.77 -11.75 31.09
CA LEU A 98 4.82 -11.47 30.11
C LEU A 98 6.22 -11.69 30.72
N ALA A 99 6.46 -11.17 31.93
CA ALA A 99 7.71 -11.37 32.67
C ALA A 99 7.96 -12.85 33.01
N GLU A 100 6.90 -13.61 33.25
CA GLU A 100 6.96 -15.06 33.46
C GLU A 100 6.94 -15.87 32.14
N THR A 101 7.04 -15.23 30.98
CA THR A 101 6.99 -15.80 29.61
C THR A 101 5.73 -16.62 29.29
N ARG A 102 4.64 -16.37 30.01
CA ARG A 102 3.31 -16.93 29.74
C ARG A 102 2.58 -16.11 28.67
N PHE A 103 3.11 -16.13 27.45
CA PHE A 103 2.67 -15.23 26.36
C PHE A 103 1.18 -15.36 26.02
N ASP A 104 0.63 -16.58 25.97
CA ASP A 104 -0.79 -16.79 25.67
C ASP A 104 -1.72 -16.08 26.67
N ASP A 105 -1.41 -16.18 27.95
CA ASP A 105 -2.19 -15.55 29.02
C ASP A 105 -1.96 -14.04 29.04
N ALA A 106 -0.70 -13.61 28.82
CA ALA A 106 -0.35 -12.20 28.72
C ALA A 106 -1.19 -11.49 27.65
N GLY A 107 -1.24 -12.03 26.42
CA GLY A 107 -2.04 -11.46 25.32
C GLY A 107 -3.54 -11.38 25.63
N ARG A 108 -4.11 -12.39 26.31
CA ARG A 108 -5.52 -12.36 26.74
C ARG A 108 -5.78 -11.25 27.75
N HIS A 109 -4.92 -11.13 28.75
CA HIS A 109 -5.04 -10.12 29.79
C HIS A 109 -4.79 -8.70 29.26
N PHE A 110 -3.81 -8.49 28.37
CA PHE A 110 -3.62 -7.21 27.70
C PHE A 110 -4.85 -6.77 26.90
N PHE A 111 -5.48 -7.70 26.18
CA PHE A 111 -6.70 -7.39 25.43
C PHE A 111 -7.87 -7.05 26.36
N ALA A 112 -8.09 -7.85 27.41
CA ALA A 112 -9.12 -7.59 28.43
C ALA A 112 -8.89 -6.27 29.17
N GLY A 113 -7.63 -5.91 29.41
CA GLY A 113 -7.21 -4.66 30.04
C GLY A 113 -7.25 -3.45 29.11
N HIS A 114 -7.62 -3.62 27.84
CA HIS A 114 -7.57 -2.58 26.80
C HIS A 114 -6.22 -1.86 26.75
N LEU A 115 -5.12 -2.63 26.83
CA LEU A 115 -3.78 -2.07 26.64
C LEU A 115 -3.70 -1.39 25.26
N ASP A 116 -3.10 -0.20 25.20
CA ASP A 116 -2.78 0.44 23.93
C ASP A 116 -1.78 -0.45 23.17
N PRO A 117 -2.09 -0.87 21.94
CA PRO A 117 -1.27 -1.83 21.21
C PRO A 117 0.15 -1.33 20.94
N ARG A 118 0.34 0.00 20.88
CA ARG A 118 1.66 0.60 20.66
C ARG A 118 2.62 0.28 21.80
N VAL A 119 2.12 0.11 23.03
CA VAL A 119 2.94 -0.29 24.19
C VAL A 119 3.53 -1.68 23.97
N LEU A 120 2.70 -2.64 23.54
CA LEU A 120 3.16 -4.00 23.29
C LEU A 120 4.04 -4.10 22.04
N ILE A 121 3.69 -3.38 20.97
CA ILE A 121 4.49 -3.34 19.73
C ILE A 121 5.91 -2.84 20.00
N ARG A 122 6.10 -1.83 20.87
CA ARG A 122 7.43 -1.29 21.20
C ARG A 122 8.41 -2.33 21.76
N LEU A 123 7.91 -3.42 22.35
CA LEU A 123 8.74 -4.55 22.80
C LEU A 123 9.28 -5.41 21.65
N TYR A 124 8.94 -5.10 20.39
CA TYR A 124 9.41 -5.79 19.18
C TYR A 124 10.13 -4.78 18.26
N PRO A 125 11.37 -4.35 18.58
CA PRO A 125 12.06 -3.29 17.82
C PRO A 125 12.20 -3.60 16.33
N SER A 126 12.39 -4.88 15.97
CA SER A 126 12.47 -5.36 14.58
C SER A 126 11.19 -5.08 13.77
N LEU A 127 10.04 -4.97 14.42
CA LEU A 127 8.75 -4.70 13.81
C LEU A 127 8.38 -3.21 13.80
N CYS A 128 9.10 -2.36 14.53
CA CYS A 128 8.76 -0.95 14.71
C CYS A 128 9.22 -0.05 13.56
N GLY A 129 10.46 -0.22 13.07
CA GLY A 129 11.03 0.71 12.09
C GLY A 129 10.90 2.18 12.56
N ALA A 130 10.37 3.06 11.71
CA ALA A 130 10.06 4.46 12.07
C ALA A 130 8.56 4.71 12.35
N LEU A 131 7.81 3.70 12.82
CA LEU A 131 6.39 3.85 13.16
C LEU A 131 6.12 4.79 14.35
N PHE A 132 7.08 4.94 15.25
CA PHE A 132 6.97 5.75 16.47
C PHE A 132 8.01 6.87 16.45
N ASP A 133 7.59 8.06 16.87
CA ASP A 133 8.50 9.18 17.07
C ASP A 133 9.21 9.05 18.43
N GLU A 134 10.43 9.56 18.56
CA GLU A 134 11.21 9.49 19.81
C GLU A 134 10.48 10.16 21.00
N ASP A 135 9.71 11.22 20.72
CA ASP A 135 8.94 11.98 21.70
C ASP A 135 7.51 11.44 21.92
N GLU A 136 7.11 10.38 21.22
CA GLU A 136 5.75 9.85 21.35
C GLU A 136 5.56 9.17 22.71
N THR A 137 4.84 9.85 23.61
CA THR A 137 4.43 9.31 24.91
C THR A 137 3.08 8.59 24.81
N ILE A 138 2.95 7.46 25.50
CA ILE A 138 1.70 6.70 25.60
C ILE A 138 1.25 6.73 27.06
N ASP A 139 0.00 7.13 27.28
CA ASP A 139 -0.59 7.16 28.62
C ASP A 139 -0.84 5.74 29.12
N VAL A 140 -0.23 5.42 30.26
CA VAL A 140 -0.38 4.15 30.97
C VAL A 140 -0.66 4.47 32.44
N PHE A 141 -1.42 3.60 33.13
CA PHE A 141 -1.63 3.77 34.56
C PHE A 141 -0.28 3.75 35.30
N SER A 142 -0.07 4.67 36.25
CA SER A 142 1.22 4.81 36.95
C SER A 142 1.68 3.50 37.62
N GLY A 143 0.77 2.80 38.31
CA GLY A 143 1.09 1.52 38.92
C GLY A 143 1.33 0.39 37.91
N VAL A 144 0.82 0.50 36.67
CA VAL A 144 1.21 -0.42 35.60
C VAL A 144 2.63 -0.09 35.14
N ALA A 145 2.94 1.19 34.93
CA ALA A 145 4.27 1.64 34.49
C ALA A 145 5.38 1.24 35.49
N GLU A 146 5.11 1.34 36.80
CA GLU A 146 6.03 0.92 37.87
C GLU A 146 6.41 -0.56 37.83
N HIS A 147 5.62 -1.39 37.14
CA HIS A 147 5.80 -2.83 37.09
C HIS A 147 5.86 -3.38 35.66
N MET A 148 6.09 -2.51 34.67
CA MET A 148 6.49 -2.97 33.36
C MET A 148 7.85 -3.66 33.45
N PRO A 149 8.11 -4.68 32.62
CA PRO A 149 9.43 -5.31 32.57
C PRO A 149 10.52 -4.25 32.38
N PRO A 150 11.64 -4.33 33.11
CA PRO A 150 12.77 -3.42 32.93
C PRO A 150 13.51 -3.63 31.61
N GLU A 151 13.26 -4.76 30.93
CA GLU A 151 13.83 -5.07 29.64
C GLU A 151 13.21 -4.24 28.50
N ASP A 152 14.07 -3.80 27.58
CA ASP A 152 13.68 -2.97 26.44
C ASP A 152 13.02 -3.77 25.29
N SER A 153 13.18 -5.10 25.28
CA SER A 153 12.69 -5.97 24.20
C SER A 153 12.16 -7.32 24.68
N ILE A 154 11.28 -7.93 23.89
CA ILE A 154 10.76 -9.27 24.13
C ILE A 154 11.88 -10.33 24.14
N ASP A 155 12.91 -10.13 23.31
CA ASP A 155 14.06 -11.03 23.24
C ASP A 155 14.88 -10.98 24.53
N ASP A 156 14.99 -9.81 25.15
CA ASP A 156 15.65 -9.64 26.46
C ASP A 156 14.82 -10.27 27.58
N ILE A 157 13.49 -10.13 27.55
CA ILE A 157 12.58 -10.83 28.50
C ILE A 157 12.78 -12.35 28.38
N ILE A 158 12.78 -12.88 27.15
CA ILE A 158 13.00 -14.31 26.89
C ILE A 158 14.41 -14.75 27.35
N ARG A 159 15.42 -13.92 27.15
CA ARG A 159 16.79 -14.20 27.59
C ARG A 159 16.91 -14.29 29.11
N ASN A 160 16.18 -13.44 29.83
CA ASN A 160 16.17 -13.37 31.29
C ASN A 160 15.32 -14.47 31.95
N TYR A 161 14.52 -15.22 31.20
CA TYR A 161 13.75 -16.36 31.71
C TYR A 161 14.59 -17.54 32.23
N SER A 162 15.89 -17.61 31.93
CA SER A 162 16.78 -18.65 32.46
C SER A 162 18.23 -18.19 32.64
N PRO A 163 18.50 -17.37 33.67
CA PRO A 163 19.87 -17.03 34.04
C PRO A 163 20.57 -18.17 34.80
N HIS A 164 19.84 -19.21 35.23
CA HIS A 164 20.31 -20.24 36.17
C HIS A 164 20.33 -21.69 35.62
N LEU A 165 20.04 -21.91 34.33
CA LEU A 165 20.23 -23.22 33.71
C LEU A 165 21.72 -23.39 33.33
N ALA A 166 22.42 -24.29 34.02
CA ALA A 166 23.71 -24.81 33.56
C ALA A 166 23.48 -25.98 32.59
N PRO A 167 24.26 -26.12 31.50
CA PRO A 167 25.36 -25.27 31.06
C PRO A 167 24.87 -24.01 30.33
N ASN A 168 25.77 -23.04 30.14
CA ASN A 168 25.56 -21.72 29.54
C ASN A 168 24.37 -21.66 28.56
N THR A 169 23.29 -20.97 28.97
CA THR A 169 22.04 -20.86 28.20
C THR A 169 22.19 -20.18 26.85
N ALA A 170 23.35 -19.54 26.58
CA ALA A 170 23.66 -18.98 25.27
C ALA A 170 24.06 -20.03 24.23
N THR A 171 24.63 -21.17 24.63
CA THR A 171 25.22 -22.15 23.71
C THR A 171 24.68 -23.56 23.86
N ALA A 172 23.95 -23.85 24.95
CA ALA A 172 23.33 -25.15 25.14
C ALA A 172 22.19 -25.35 24.12
N PRO A 173 22.19 -26.45 23.33
CA PRO A 173 21.16 -26.68 22.30
C PRO A 173 19.72 -26.59 22.83
N ALA A 174 19.45 -27.18 24.00
CA ALA A 174 18.13 -27.13 24.63
C ALA A 174 17.68 -25.71 25.01
N ALA A 175 18.61 -24.83 25.38
CA ALA A 175 18.30 -23.44 25.69
C ALA A 175 18.04 -22.61 24.42
N VAL A 176 18.74 -22.90 23.33
CA VAL A 176 18.49 -22.27 22.01
C VAL A 176 17.13 -22.69 21.47
N GLU A 177 16.78 -23.97 21.54
CA GLU A 177 15.46 -24.47 21.15
C GLU A 177 14.34 -23.85 21.99
N LEU A 178 14.51 -23.78 23.32
CA LEU A 178 13.54 -23.12 24.19
C LEU A 178 13.36 -21.64 23.84
N ARG A 179 14.44 -20.90 23.57
CA ARG A 179 14.36 -19.49 23.14
C ARG A 179 13.59 -19.35 21.82
N ALA A 180 13.83 -20.23 20.86
CA ALA A 180 13.11 -20.22 19.59
C ALA A 180 11.61 -20.49 19.80
N VAL A 181 11.25 -21.45 20.66
CA VAL A 181 9.84 -21.75 21.00
C VAL A 181 9.18 -20.57 21.70
N LEU A 182 9.87 -19.95 22.67
CA LEU A 182 9.38 -18.77 23.38
C LEU A 182 9.22 -17.57 22.44
N ALA A 183 10.16 -17.36 21.52
CA ALA A 183 10.08 -16.30 20.52
C ALA A 183 8.88 -16.50 19.58
N LEU A 184 8.64 -17.74 19.13
CA LEU A 184 7.44 -18.08 18.34
C LEU A 184 6.16 -17.82 19.13
N ALA A 185 6.07 -18.29 20.39
CA ALA A 185 4.92 -18.04 21.25
C ALA A 185 4.67 -16.54 21.50
N ALA A 186 5.73 -15.75 21.64
CA ALA A 186 5.63 -14.31 21.79
C ALA A 186 5.12 -13.63 20.50
N HIS A 187 5.57 -14.04 19.32
CA HIS A 187 5.06 -13.53 18.04
C HIS A 187 3.59 -13.94 17.81
N ASP A 188 3.23 -15.16 18.19
CA ASP A 188 1.86 -15.68 18.12
C ASP A 188 0.91 -14.89 19.03
N MET A 189 1.34 -14.60 20.26
CA MET A 189 0.63 -13.71 21.17
C MET A 189 0.42 -12.33 20.55
N LEU A 190 1.48 -11.67 20.06
CA LEU A 190 1.37 -10.34 19.45
C LEU A 190 0.38 -10.35 18.29
N ARG A 191 0.53 -11.31 17.37
CA ARG A 191 -0.36 -11.48 16.21
C ARG A 191 -1.82 -11.68 16.65
N ALA A 192 -2.08 -12.55 17.62
CA ALA A 192 -3.43 -12.81 18.12
C ALA A 192 -4.04 -11.58 18.81
N PHE A 193 -3.24 -10.85 19.60
CA PHE A 193 -3.63 -9.61 20.26
C PHE A 193 -3.99 -8.52 19.23
N LEU A 194 -3.12 -8.28 18.24
CA LEU A 194 -3.33 -7.28 17.18
C LEU A 194 -4.54 -7.63 16.30
N ARG A 195 -4.74 -8.90 15.93
CA ARG A 195 -5.95 -9.38 15.22
C ARG A 195 -7.23 -9.02 15.97
N LYS A 196 -7.28 -9.32 17.27
CA LYS A 196 -8.45 -9.00 18.11
C LYS A 196 -8.65 -7.49 18.24
N TRP A 197 -7.57 -6.74 18.43
CA TRP A 197 -7.63 -5.29 18.56
C TRP A 197 -8.14 -4.63 17.28
N ARG A 198 -7.67 -5.07 16.11
CA ARG A 198 -8.16 -4.64 14.79
C ARG A 198 -9.66 -4.92 14.61
N GLY A 199 -10.15 -6.08 15.07
CA GLY A 199 -11.57 -6.41 15.03
C GLY A 199 -12.43 -5.54 15.97
N ALA A 200 -11.85 -5.04 17.06
CA ALA A 200 -12.48 -4.15 18.04
C ALA A 200 -12.16 -2.67 17.83
N ARG A 201 -11.83 -2.27 16.58
CA ARG A 201 -11.34 -0.93 16.20
C ARG A 201 -12.20 0.17 16.82
N ARG A 202 -11.52 1.20 17.33
CA ARG A 202 -12.17 2.38 17.92
C ARG A 202 -11.96 3.59 17.03
N GLU A 203 -13.02 4.36 16.81
CA GLU A 203 -12.94 5.66 16.14
C GLU A 203 -12.08 6.61 16.99
N GLY A 204 -11.19 7.37 16.36
CA GLY A 204 -10.27 8.32 17.03
C GLY A 204 -8.90 7.77 17.42
N ALA A 205 -8.62 6.48 17.22
CA ALA A 205 -7.32 5.85 17.55
C ALA A 205 -6.38 5.70 16.33
N ALA A 206 -6.27 6.74 15.49
CA ALA A 206 -5.61 6.66 14.18
C ALA A 206 -4.15 6.14 14.25
N ARG A 207 -3.32 6.66 15.16
CA ARG A 207 -1.93 6.21 15.34
C ARG A 207 -1.84 4.74 15.77
N ALA A 208 -2.69 4.30 16.69
CA ALA A 208 -2.73 2.91 17.12
C ALA A 208 -3.20 1.99 15.98
N ASN A 209 -4.18 2.41 15.19
CA ASN A 209 -4.63 1.67 14.01
C ASN A 209 -3.51 1.53 12.96
N GLN A 210 -2.75 2.60 12.70
CA GLN A 210 -1.61 2.58 11.79
C GLN A 210 -0.56 1.58 12.23
N ALA A 211 -0.17 1.62 13.51
CA ALA A 211 0.79 0.68 14.08
C ALA A 211 0.28 -0.77 13.98
N VAL A 212 -0.99 -1.01 14.33
CA VAL A 212 -1.60 -2.35 14.29
C VAL A 212 -1.65 -2.89 12.87
N ASP A 213 -2.19 -2.15 11.91
CA ASP A 213 -2.32 -2.62 10.53
C ASP A 213 -0.94 -2.85 9.89
N THR A 214 0.04 -1.97 10.13
CA THR A 214 1.39 -2.09 9.56
C THR A 214 2.16 -3.27 10.14
N VAL A 215 2.16 -3.43 11.47
CA VAL A 215 2.87 -4.53 12.14
C VAL A 215 2.20 -5.87 11.83
N LEU A 216 0.86 -5.91 11.80
CA LEU A 216 0.14 -7.14 11.48
C LEU A 216 0.40 -7.58 10.03
N ALA A 217 0.46 -6.64 9.08
CA ALA A 217 0.85 -6.93 7.71
C ALA A 217 2.31 -7.42 7.61
N ARG A 218 3.24 -6.83 8.38
CA ARG A 218 4.64 -7.28 8.45
C ARG A 218 4.72 -8.73 8.96
N LEU A 219 3.99 -9.04 10.02
CA LEU A 219 3.92 -10.39 10.58
C LEU A 219 3.41 -11.42 9.57
N TYR A 220 2.35 -11.11 8.82
CA TYR A 220 1.86 -12.03 7.77
C TYR A 220 2.83 -12.20 6.60
N ALA A 221 3.51 -11.12 6.22
CA ALA A 221 4.52 -11.18 5.17
C ALA A 221 5.72 -12.05 5.57
N GLU A 222 6.17 -11.96 6.83
CA GLU A 222 7.29 -12.74 7.37
C GLU A 222 6.91 -14.20 7.64
N SER A 223 5.67 -14.47 8.05
CA SER A 223 5.17 -15.84 8.29
C SER A 223 4.75 -16.58 7.02
N GLY A 224 4.62 -15.88 5.88
CA GLY A 224 4.14 -16.44 4.62
C GLY A 224 2.62 -16.64 4.57
N GLU A 225 1.86 -16.02 5.47
CA GLU A 225 0.38 -15.99 5.48
C GLU A 225 -0.16 -15.04 4.39
N THR A 226 0.03 -15.39 3.12
CA THR A 226 -0.35 -14.56 1.97
C THR A 226 -1.85 -14.27 1.90
N ALA A 227 -2.71 -15.23 2.25
CA ALA A 227 -4.15 -15.04 2.22
C ALA A 227 -4.62 -13.95 3.21
N GLU A 228 -4.08 -13.96 4.42
CA GLU A 228 -4.37 -13.00 5.48
C GLU A 228 -3.76 -11.63 5.18
N LEU A 229 -2.57 -11.60 4.59
CA LEU A 229 -1.94 -10.37 4.09
C LEU A 229 -2.82 -9.71 3.03
N LEU A 230 -3.25 -10.47 2.01
CA LEU A 230 -4.09 -9.94 0.94
C LEU A 230 -5.45 -9.49 1.46
N ALA A 231 -6.08 -10.25 2.37
CA ALA A 231 -7.34 -9.85 3.00
C ALA A 231 -7.22 -8.55 3.82
N LEU A 232 -6.07 -8.33 4.47
CA LEU A 232 -5.80 -7.08 5.19
C LEU A 232 -5.64 -5.90 4.21
N VAL A 233 -4.88 -6.10 3.14
CA VAL A 233 -4.57 -5.07 2.12
C VAL A 233 -5.79 -4.69 1.29
N GLU A 234 -6.66 -5.65 0.94
CA GLU A 234 -7.91 -5.39 0.21
C GLU A 234 -8.96 -4.66 1.07
N GLY A 235 -8.95 -4.90 2.38
CA GLY A 235 -9.85 -4.27 3.33
C GLY A 235 -9.45 -2.83 3.70
N PRO A 236 -10.31 -2.11 4.44
CA PRO A 236 -9.97 -0.79 4.98
C PRO A 236 -8.81 -0.94 5.98
N ASN A 237 -7.70 -0.28 5.66
CA ASN A 237 -6.48 -0.35 6.44
C ASN A 237 -5.79 1.02 6.53
N ASP A 238 -5.03 1.21 7.61
CA ASP A 238 -4.23 2.41 7.89
C ASP A 238 -2.72 2.09 7.72
N VAL A 239 -2.35 1.21 6.79
CA VAL A 239 -0.96 0.77 6.63
C VAL A 239 -0.03 1.94 6.26
N VAL A 240 1.12 1.99 6.93
CA VAL A 240 2.20 2.92 6.61
C VAL A 240 3.13 2.28 5.57
N LEU A 241 2.95 2.65 4.29
CA LEU A 241 3.66 2.03 3.17
C LEU A 241 5.19 2.06 3.29
N GLY A 242 5.75 3.19 3.73
CA GLY A 242 7.21 3.33 3.83
C GLY A 242 7.85 2.30 4.76
N GLU A 243 7.11 1.85 5.78
CA GLU A 243 7.56 0.86 6.74
C GLU A 243 7.34 -0.58 6.26
N LEU A 244 6.28 -0.83 5.50
CA LEU A 244 5.93 -2.18 5.05
C LEU A 244 6.64 -2.58 3.75
N GLU A 245 6.90 -1.62 2.86
CA GLU A 245 7.49 -1.83 1.53
C GLU A 245 8.78 -2.69 1.55
N PRO A 246 9.77 -2.45 2.43
CA PRO A 246 10.99 -3.25 2.47
C PRO A 246 10.74 -4.73 2.80
N THR A 247 9.77 -5.01 3.67
CA THR A 247 9.42 -6.38 4.05
C THR A 247 8.76 -7.12 2.88
N LEU A 248 7.83 -6.45 2.17
CA LEU A 248 7.14 -7.06 1.02
C LEU A 248 8.10 -7.37 -0.12
N VAL A 249 9.04 -6.45 -0.41
CA VAL A 249 10.06 -6.67 -1.45
C VAL A 249 10.98 -7.83 -1.08
N ARG A 250 11.43 -7.90 0.19
CA ARG A 250 12.30 -9.00 0.66
C ARG A 250 11.59 -10.35 0.66
N GLY A 251 10.30 -10.38 0.98
CA GLY A 251 9.45 -11.57 0.96
C GLY A 251 8.89 -11.93 -0.42
N ALA A 252 9.22 -11.17 -1.47
CA ALA A 252 8.68 -11.33 -2.83
C ALA A 252 7.13 -11.29 -2.90
N HIS A 253 6.48 -10.55 -2.00
CA HIS A 253 5.02 -10.37 -1.96
C HIS A 253 4.58 -9.21 -2.86
N PHE A 254 4.82 -9.34 -4.17
CA PHE A 254 4.66 -8.22 -5.12
C PHE A 254 3.18 -7.92 -5.45
N ASP A 255 2.29 -8.92 -5.45
CA ASP A 255 0.84 -8.67 -5.59
C ASP A 255 0.29 -7.76 -4.48
N ALA A 256 0.62 -8.07 -3.21
CA ALA A 256 0.25 -7.24 -2.07
C ALA A 256 0.81 -5.81 -2.19
N LEU A 257 2.07 -5.68 -2.62
CA LEU A 257 2.71 -4.38 -2.85
C LEU A 257 2.01 -3.58 -3.96
N CYS A 258 1.63 -4.23 -5.06
CA CYS A 258 0.91 -3.59 -6.17
C CYS A 258 -0.44 -3.05 -5.72
N ARG A 259 -1.19 -3.83 -4.94
CA ARG A 259 -2.50 -3.44 -4.40
C ARG A 259 -2.38 -2.26 -3.45
N LEU A 260 -1.37 -2.26 -2.59
CA LEU A 260 -1.07 -1.15 -1.69
C LEU A 260 -0.70 0.13 -2.45
N TYR A 261 0.18 0.06 -3.44
CA TYR A 261 0.49 1.25 -4.25
C TYR A 261 -0.73 1.80 -4.97
N ARG A 262 -1.60 0.93 -5.49
CA ARG A 262 -2.86 1.35 -6.11
C ARG A 262 -3.78 2.02 -5.10
N ALA A 263 -3.94 1.47 -3.89
CA ALA A 263 -4.79 2.01 -2.84
C ALA A 263 -4.32 3.40 -2.36
N HIS A 264 -3.01 3.62 -2.27
CA HIS A 264 -2.43 4.92 -1.88
C HIS A 264 -2.17 5.88 -3.05
N GLY A 265 -2.58 5.53 -4.27
CA GLY A 265 -2.39 6.37 -5.45
C GLY A 265 -0.93 6.60 -5.86
N GLN A 266 -0.01 5.70 -5.49
CA GLN A 266 1.41 5.78 -5.86
C GLN A 266 1.67 5.19 -7.25
N ASP A 267 1.02 5.77 -8.26
CA ASP A 267 0.98 5.24 -9.63
C ASP A 267 2.39 5.10 -10.25
N ALA A 268 3.30 6.04 -9.95
CA ALA A 268 4.67 5.99 -10.47
C ALA A 268 5.49 4.81 -9.94
N ARG A 269 5.33 4.47 -8.64
CA ARG A 269 5.99 3.31 -8.04
C ARG A 269 5.37 2.00 -8.51
N LEU A 270 4.04 1.99 -8.66
CA LEU A 270 3.32 0.83 -9.20
C LEU A 270 3.81 0.45 -10.60
N LEU A 271 3.98 1.44 -11.49
CA LEU A 271 4.51 1.22 -12.83
C LEU A 271 5.97 0.72 -12.81
N ASP A 272 6.78 1.18 -11.85
CA ASP A 272 8.15 0.68 -11.64
C ASP A 272 8.16 -0.81 -11.27
N VAL A 273 7.29 -1.22 -10.33
CA VAL A 273 7.14 -2.63 -9.95
C VAL A 273 6.69 -3.50 -11.12
N TRP A 274 5.66 -3.09 -11.86
CA TRP A 274 5.21 -3.84 -13.04
C TRP A 274 6.28 -3.91 -14.12
N SER A 275 7.10 -2.87 -14.30
CA SER A 275 8.21 -2.92 -15.25
C SER A 275 9.22 -4.00 -14.90
N LYS A 276 9.55 -4.16 -13.62
CA LYS A 276 10.47 -5.21 -13.12
C LYS A 276 9.88 -6.62 -13.26
N LEU A 277 8.55 -6.74 -13.11
CA LEU A 277 7.84 -7.99 -13.35
C LEU A 277 7.80 -8.35 -14.84
N VAL A 278 7.68 -7.36 -15.75
CA VAL A 278 7.71 -7.58 -17.20
C VAL A 278 9.12 -7.91 -17.70
N THR A 279 10.17 -7.27 -17.17
CA THR A 279 11.56 -7.59 -17.53
C THR A 279 12.03 -8.93 -16.96
N GLY A 280 11.27 -9.51 -16.02
CA GLY A 280 11.61 -10.75 -15.34
C GLY A 280 12.67 -10.57 -14.25
N GLU A 281 13.00 -9.33 -13.87
CA GLU A 281 13.84 -9.05 -12.68
C GLU A 281 13.15 -9.57 -11.42
N TRP A 282 11.82 -9.39 -11.36
CA TRP A 282 10.97 -9.94 -10.31
C TRP A 282 10.01 -10.98 -10.91
N ALA A 283 9.71 -12.00 -10.13
CA ALA A 283 8.77 -13.05 -10.52
C ALA A 283 7.71 -13.21 -9.44
N ASP A 284 6.45 -13.04 -9.85
CA ASP A 284 5.28 -13.27 -9.01
C ASP A 284 4.22 -13.97 -9.86
N GLY A 285 3.80 -15.17 -9.44
CA GLY A 285 2.78 -15.96 -10.14
C GLY A 285 1.36 -15.42 -9.95
N ASP A 286 1.14 -14.60 -8.92
CA ASP A 286 -0.17 -14.07 -8.57
C ASP A 286 -0.48 -12.80 -9.38
N VAL A 287 0.54 -12.07 -9.83
CA VAL A 287 0.38 -10.87 -10.69
C VAL A 287 0.15 -11.28 -12.14
N ARG A 288 -1.12 -11.28 -12.55
CA ARG A 288 -1.52 -11.61 -13.93
C ARG A 288 -1.36 -10.41 -14.87
N ASP A 289 -0.63 -10.62 -15.97
CA ASP A 289 -0.46 -9.69 -17.08
C ASP A 289 -0.14 -8.23 -16.63
N PRO A 290 1.07 -8.00 -16.08
CA PRO A 290 1.50 -6.68 -15.65
C PRO A 290 1.52 -5.67 -16.81
N LEU A 291 1.82 -6.12 -18.03
CA LEU A 291 1.89 -5.25 -19.22
C LEU A 291 0.53 -4.64 -19.55
N SER A 292 -0.53 -5.45 -19.63
CA SER A 292 -1.88 -4.92 -19.87
C SER A 292 -2.37 -4.06 -18.71
N SER A 293 -1.98 -4.39 -17.48
CA SER A 293 -2.29 -3.58 -16.28
C SER A 293 -1.65 -2.18 -16.34
N MET A 294 -0.42 -2.07 -16.85
CA MET A 294 0.24 -0.77 -17.09
C MET A 294 -0.56 0.09 -18.07
N PHE A 295 -0.99 -0.47 -19.21
CA PHE A 295 -1.79 0.23 -20.21
C PHE A 295 -3.12 0.72 -19.63
N ALA A 296 -3.81 -0.14 -18.88
CA ALA A 296 -5.09 0.21 -18.25
C ALA A 296 -4.93 1.39 -17.27
N LEU A 297 -3.92 1.34 -16.40
CA LEU A 297 -3.66 2.40 -15.42
C LEU A 297 -3.35 3.75 -16.08
N LEU A 298 -2.46 3.75 -17.09
CA LEU A 298 -2.09 4.97 -17.81
C LEU A 298 -3.27 5.57 -18.58
N ALA A 299 -4.14 4.74 -19.16
CA ALA A 299 -5.34 5.17 -19.86
C ALA A 299 -6.41 5.75 -18.91
N GLU A 300 -6.52 5.21 -17.70
CA GLU A 300 -7.44 5.66 -16.66
C GLU A 300 -7.00 7.01 -16.06
N LYS A 301 -5.75 7.11 -15.60
CA LYS A 301 -5.22 8.31 -14.92
C LYS A 301 -5.06 9.50 -15.86
N ARG A 302 -4.78 9.23 -17.14
CA ARG A 302 -4.54 10.24 -18.19
C ARG A 302 -3.46 11.28 -17.82
N ASP A 303 -2.47 10.88 -17.02
CA ASP A 303 -1.32 11.72 -16.71
C ASP A 303 -0.37 11.76 -17.91
N ARG A 304 -0.18 12.94 -18.48
CA ARG A 304 0.69 13.19 -19.63
C ARG A 304 2.14 12.83 -19.35
N ALA A 305 2.67 13.21 -18.18
CA ALA A 305 4.08 13.00 -17.86
C ALA A 305 4.39 11.51 -17.69
N LEU A 306 3.52 10.78 -16.98
CA LEU A 306 3.64 9.33 -16.84
C LEU A 306 3.45 8.62 -18.17
N ALA A 307 2.45 8.99 -18.97
CA ALA A 307 2.20 8.39 -20.28
C ALA A 307 3.36 8.59 -21.26
N GLN A 308 4.02 9.76 -21.26
CA GLN A 308 5.19 10.00 -22.10
C GLN A 308 6.39 9.16 -21.65
N ARG A 309 6.70 9.15 -20.35
CA ARG A 309 7.83 8.37 -19.81
C ARG A 309 7.65 6.88 -20.07
N TRP A 310 6.50 6.34 -19.68
CA TRP A 310 6.22 4.91 -19.78
C TRP A 310 5.83 4.47 -21.19
N GLY A 311 5.21 5.35 -21.99
CA GLY A 311 4.91 5.07 -23.40
C GLY A 311 6.17 4.82 -24.23
N LEU A 312 7.26 5.56 -23.97
CA LEU A 312 8.56 5.32 -24.62
C LEU A 312 9.14 3.94 -24.28
N TRP A 313 8.98 3.50 -23.03
CA TRP A 313 9.42 2.16 -22.62
C TRP A 313 8.52 1.07 -23.22
N LEU A 314 7.21 1.28 -23.22
CA LEU A 314 6.21 0.36 -23.77
C LEU A 314 6.34 0.15 -25.29
N LEU A 315 6.88 1.11 -26.04
CA LEU A 315 7.15 0.95 -27.48
C LEU A 315 8.01 -0.28 -27.79
N LYS A 316 8.94 -0.65 -26.89
CA LYS A 316 9.81 -1.82 -27.06
C LYS A 316 9.09 -3.16 -26.85
N HIS A 317 7.95 -3.14 -26.17
CA HIS A 317 7.19 -4.33 -25.79
C HIS A 317 5.93 -4.50 -26.63
N ASP A 318 5.20 -3.41 -26.88
CA ASP A 318 3.98 -3.40 -27.68
C ASP A 318 3.82 -2.04 -28.38
N GLN A 319 4.32 -1.99 -29.62
CA GLN A 319 4.37 -0.78 -30.43
C GLN A 319 2.97 -0.20 -30.67
N ASP A 320 2.00 -1.04 -31.05
CA ASP A 320 0.65 -0.61 -31.42
C ASP A 320 -0.11 0.00 -30.25
N ARG A 321 -0.11 -0.67 -29.08
CA ARG A 321 -0.78 -0.16 -27.88
C ARG A 321 -0.05 1.06 -27.30
N ALA A 322 1.28 1.08 -27.32
CA ALA A 322 2.07 2.23 -26.88
C ALA A 322 1.84 3.46 -27.75
N MET A 323 1.81 3.31 -29.07
CA MET A 323 1.50 4.40 -29.99
C MET A 323 0.10 4.96 -29.76
N LYS A 324 -0.90 4.08 -29.62
CA LYS A 324 -2.26 4.53 -29.30
C LYS A 324 -2.31 5.32 -27.98
N LEU A 325 -1.57 4.89 -26.96
CA LEU A 325 -1.48 5.58 -25.68
C LEU A 325 -0.80 6.95 -25.80
N LEU A 326 0.33 7.05 -26.49
CA LEU A 326 1.06 8.30 -26.71
C LEU A 326 0.22 9.32 -27.51
N LEU A 327 -0.52 8.86 -28.52
CA LEU A 327 -1.38 9.70 -29.34
C LEU A 327 -2.63 10.21 -28.61
N THR A 328 -3.18 9.40 -27.71
CA THR A 328 -4.43 9.73 -26.99
C THR A 328 -4.18 10.49 -25.69
N VAL A 329 -3.19 10.07 -24.91
CA VAL A 329 -2.88 10.62 -23.58
C VAL A 329 -1.63 11.49 -23.62
N GLY A 330 -0.55 11.03 -24.26
CA GLY A 330 0.74 11.73 -24.30
C GLY A 330 0.71 13.10 -24.98
N LEU A 331 -0.19 13.31 -25.95
CA LEU A 331 -0.40 14.60 -26.63
C LEU A 331 -1.32 15.57 -25.86
N GLY A 332 -2.09 15.10 -24.88
CA GLY A 332 -3.06 15.93 -24.15
C GLY A 332 -4.20 16.52 -25.01
N LYS A 333 -5.09 17.30 -24.36
CA LYS A 333 -6.16 18.06 -25.04
C LYS A 333 -5.55 19.19 -25.87
N ARG A 334 -6.13 19.47 -27.05
CA ARG A 334 -5.81 20.65 -27.87
C ARG A 334 -6.04 21.92 -27.05
N SER A 335 -4.97 22.43 -26.46
CA SER A 335 -4.89 23.78 -25.95
C SER A 335 -4.10 24.60 -26.97
N ALA A 336 -4.49 25.84 -27.21
CA ALA A 336 -3.73 26.80 -28.01
C ALA A 336 -2.29 27.06 -27.48
N LYS A 337 -1.96 26.45 -26.33
CA LYS A 337 -0.70 26.58 -25.60
C LYS A 337 0.00 25.23 -25.36
N GLY A 338 -0.40 24.16 -26.04
CA GLY A 338 0.45 22.96 -26.15
C GLY A 338 1.69 23.36 -26.93
N SER A 339 2.80 23.58 -26.23
CA SER A 339 4.05 24.05 -26.81
C SER A 339 4.47 23.10 -27.93
N THR A 340 4.54 23.60 -29.17
CA THR A 340 5.10 22.88 -30.32
C THR A 340 6.48 22.29 -30.00
N ALA A 341 7.23 22.93 -29.10
CA ALA A 341 8.52 22.45 -28.60
C ALA A 341 8.39 21.16 -27.76
N ASP A 342 7.34 21.00 -26.95
CA ASP A 342 7.14 19.76 -26.17
C ASP A 342 6.77 18.59 -27.09
N GLU A 343 5.98 18.86 -28.13
CA GLU A 343 5.62 17.86 -29.14
C GLU A 343 6.82 17.47 -30.00
N SER A 344 7.68 18.44 -30.35
CA SER A 344 8.96 18.20 -31.03
C SER A 344 9.93 17.38 -30.18
N ALA A 345 10.08 17.70 -28.89
CA ALA A 345 10.90 16.93 -27.97
C ALA A 345 10.38 15.50 -27.80
N LEU A 346 9.06 15.30 -27.75
CA LEU A 346 8.47 13.96 -27.70
C LEU A 346 8.69 13.19 -29.01
N LEU A 347 8.50 13.83 -30.16
CA LEU A 347 8.78 13.23 -31.47
C LEU A 347 10.23 12.75 -31.56
N GLN A 348 11.18 13.58 -31.15
CA GLN A 348 12.59 13.22 -31.13
C GLN A 348 12.85 12.00 -30.25
N ARG A 349 12.30 11.97 -29.03
CA ARG A 349 12.45 10.82 -28.11
C ARG A 349 11.81 9.54 -28.65
N ILE A 350 10.68 9.65 -29.37
CA ILE A 350 10.04 8.50 -30.02
C ILE A 350 10.91 8.01 -31.17
N GLN A 351 11.43 8.90 -32.03
CA GLN A 351 12.32 8.55 -33.14
C GLN A 351 13.62 7.88 -32.66
N GLU A 352 14.19 8.36 -31.56
CA GLU A 352 15.36 7.75 -30.91
C GLU A 352 15.05 6.34 -30.37
N ALA A 353 13.83 6.10 -29.88
CA ALA A 353 13.42 4.80 -29.37
C ALA A 353 13.03 3.81 -30.48
N ASP A 354 12.28 4.27 -31.48
CA ASP A 354 11.86 3.53 -32.66
C ASP A 354 11.55 4.47 -33.84
N PRO A 355 12.37 4.46 -34.92
CA PRO A 355 12.16 5.28 -36.11
C PRO A 355 10.80 5.05 -36.80
N GLY A 356 10.26 3.82 -36.74
CA GLY A 356 8.98 3.46 -37.34
C GLY A 356 7.82 4.14 -36.61
N ALA A 357 7.78 4.00 -35.28
CA ALA A 357 6.85 4.72 -34.42
C ALA A 357 6.97 6.24 -34.56
N GLY A 358 8.19 6.76 -34.70
CA GLY A 358 8.44 8.18 -34.92
C GLY A 358 7.78 8.72 -36.19
N THR A 359 7.83 7.94 -37.28
CA THR A 359 7.16 8.28 -38.53
C THR A 359 5.64 8.30 -38.36
N GLN A 360 5.07 7.27 -37.74
CA GLN A 360 3.62 7.21 -37.48
C GLN A 360 3.14 8.34 -36.57
N PHE A 361 3.98 8.75 -35.61
CA PHE A 361 3.71 9.88 -34.73
C PHE A 361 3.69 11.19 -35.52
N LEU A 362 4.71 11.44 -36.36
CA LEU A 362 4.79 12.60 -37.25
C LEU A 362 3.59 12.68 -38.21
N GLU A 363 3.20 11.55 -38.81
CA GLU A 363 2.01 11.45 -39.63
C GLU A 363 0.74 11.86 -38.88
N ASN A 364 0.60 11.44 -37.63
CA ASN A 364 -0.56 11.82 -36.81
C ASN A 364 -0.57 13.32 -36.50
N LEU A 365 0.60 13.89 -36.18
CA LEU A 365 0.75 15.32 -35.93
C LEU A 365 0.37 16.17 -37.15
N VAL A 366 0.84 15.77 -38.33
CA VAL A 366 0.58 16.52 -39.57
C VAL A 366 -0.83 16.27 -40.10
N LEU A 367 -1.26 15.02 -40.23
CA LEU A 367 -2.51 14.67 -40.91
C LEU A 367 -3.74 14.73 -39.99
N ASN A 368 -3.66 14.17 -38.79
CA ASN A 368 -4.80 14.05 -37.88
C ASN A 368 -4.97 15.28 -36.98
N ARG A 369 -3.85 15.82 -36.46
CA ARG A 369 -3.86 17.04 -35.65
C ARG A 369 -3.85 18.31 -36.51
N ARG A 370 -3.52 18.21 -37.80
CA ARG A 370 -3.45 19.33 -38.76
C ARG A 370 -2.52 20.45 -38.28
N ASN A 371 -1.37 20.08 -37.71
CA ASN A 371 -0.39 21.10 -37.33
C ASN A 371 0.13 21.79 -38.61
N ALA A 372 0.35 23.10 -38.52
CA ALA A 372 0.76 23.95 -39.63
C ALA A 372 2.27 24.29 -39.61
N ASP A 373 3.04 23.65 -38.73
CA ASP A 373 4.50 23.84 -38.62
C ASP A 373 5.23 23.37 -39.89
N PRO A 374 5.84 24.28 -40.68
CA PRO A 374 6.52 23.93 -41.94
C PRO A 374 7.59 22.86 -41.77
N ASP A 375 8.33 22.88 -40.66
CA ASP A 375 9.45 21.95 -40.44
C ASP A 375 8.96 20.49 -40.36
N TRP A 376 7.76 20.26 -39.81
CA TRP A 376 7.18 18.93 -39.70
C TRP A 376 6.60 18.44 -41.04
N HIS A 377 6.07 19.36 -41.84
CA HIS A 377 5.65 19.05 -43.22
C HIS A 377 6.85 18.71 -44.09
N ASP A 378 7.97 19.44 -43.94
CA ASP A 378 9.24 19.15 -44.60
C ASP A 378 9.79 17.79 -44.18
N GLN A 379 9.88 17.52 -42.87
CA GLN A 379 10.34 16.22 -42.37
C GLN A 379 9.47 15.07 -42.91
N LEU A 380 8.15 15.23 -42.91
CA LEU A 380 7.25 14.20 -43.42
C LEU A 380 7.38 14.00 -44.94
N ALA A 381 7.58 15.08 -45.70
CA ALA A 381 7.84 15.03 -47.14
C ALA A 381 9.11 14.22 -47.43
N HIS A 382 10.21 14.49 -46.72
CA HIS A 382 11.46 13.75 -46.86
C HIS A 382 11.28 12.26 -46.56
N VAL A 383 10.63 11.92 -45.44
CA VAL A 383 10.38 10.52 -45.07
C VAL A 383 9.56 9.79 -46.16
N TYR A 384 8.53 10.43 -46.71
CA TYR A 384 7.72 9.84 -47.79
C TYR A 384 8.46 9.71 -49.12
N VAL A 385 9.34 10.64 -49.45
CA VAL A 385 10.19 10.55 -50.64
C VAL A 385 11.21 9.43 -50.47
N ASP A 386 11.88 9.33 -49.31
CA ASP A 386 12.86 8.29 -49.04
C ASP A 386 12.24 6.89 -49.06
N GLN A 387 11.06 6.71 -48.45
CA GLN A 387 10.31 5.46 -48.53
C GLN A 387 9.93 5.10 -49.98
N LEU A 388 9.54 6.09 -50.79
CA LEU A 388 9.22 5.90 -52.19
C LEU A 388 10.45 5.49 -53.01
N LEU A 389 11.59 6.13 -52.77
CA LEU A 389 12.87 5.81 -53.41
C LEU A 389 13.34 4.39 -53.02
N ALA A 390 13.16 3.99 -51.76
CA ALA A 390 13.44 2.64 -51.30
C ALA A 390 12.57 1.59 -52.02
N CYS A 391 11.26 1.86 -52.21
CA CYS A 391 10.39 1.00 -53.03
C CYS A 391 10.83 0.91 -54.50
N LEU A 392 11.37 2.00 -55.06
CA LEU A 392 11.87 2.05 -56.44
C LEU A 392 13.21 1.33 -56.65
N ALA A 393 13.96 1.08 -55.58
CA ALA A 393 15.18 0.28 -55.63
C ALA A 393 14.91 -1.19 -55.95
N ASP A 394 13.70 -1.69 -55.66
CA ASP A 394 13.27 -3.00 -56.13
C ASP A 394 12.95 -2.96 -57.64
N GLU A 395 13.71 -3.74 -58.41
CA GLU A 395 13.62 -3.79 -59.87
C GLU A 395 12.24 -4.27 -60.35
N ALA A 396 11.57 -5.16 -59.61
CA ALA A 396 10.23 -5.64 -59.96
C ALA A 396 9.19 -4.53 -59.81
N THR A 397 9.20 -3.84 -58.67
CA THR A 397 8.35 -2.67 -58.40
C THR A 397 8.59 -1.56 -59.43
N SER A 398 9.86 -1.27 -59.73
CA SER A 398 10.26 -0.27 -60.72
C SER A 398 9.76 -0.58 -62.12
N LYS A 399 9.91 -1.83 -62.59
CA LYS A 399 9.37 -2.29 -63.90
C LYS A 399 7.86 -2.21 -63.96
N LEU A 400 7.17 -2.68 -62.91
CA LEU A 400 5.70 -2.61 -62.82
C LEU A 400 5.22 -1.17 -62.94
N TRP A 401 5.85 -0.25 -62.23
CA TRP A 401 5.46 1.16 -62.20
C TRP A 401 5.71 1.86 -63.54
N ARG A 402 6.83 1.57 -64.22
CA ARG A 402 7.09 2.06 -65.57
C ARG A 402 6.08 1.51 -66.58
N ALA A 403 5.76 0.22 -66.51
CA ALA A 403 4.76 -0.41 -67.36
C ALA A 403 3.37 0.22 -67.15
N LYS A 404 2.97 0.51 -65.91
CA LYS A 404 1.70 1.21 -65.60
C LYS A 404 1.70 2.65 -66.10
N ALA A 405 2.82 3.37 -66.00
CA ALA A 405 2.94 4.72 -66.56
C ALA A 405 2.84 4.72 -68.08
N ALA A 406 3.50 3.79 -68.76
CA ALA A 406 3.41 3.64 -70.22
C ALA A 406 2.00 3.23 -70.66
N ALA A 407 1.37 2.30 -69.95
CA ALA A 407 -0.01 1.87 -70.22
C ALA A 407 -0.99 3.03 -70.10
N PHE A 408 -0.86 3.87 -69.05
CA PHE A 408 -1.69 5.07 -68.89
C PHE A 408 -1.48 6.09 -70.01
N ALA A 409 -0.23 6.36 -70.40
CA ALA A 409 0.07 7.28 -71.50
C ALA A 409 -0.49 6.79 -72.84
N SER A 410 -0.62 5.48 -73.02
CA SER A 410 -1.21 4.86 -74.21
C SER A 410 -2.73 4.67 -74.13
N SER A 411 -3.36 4.81 -72.96
CA SER A 411 -4.80 4.59 -72.79
C SER A 411 -5.61 5.88 -72.87
N ARG A 412 -6.76 5.83 -73.56
CA ARG A 412 -7.77 6.91 -73.58
C ARG A 412 -8.65 6.84 -72.33
N THR A 413 -8.04 7.04 -71.16
CA THR A 413 -8.74 7.08 -69.88
C THR A 413 -8.95 8.52 -69.43
N ASP A 414 -10.19 8.88 -69.11
CA ASP A 414 -10.55 10.21 -68.57
C ASP A 414 -10.18 10.39 -67.09
N ALA A 415 -9.71 9.32 -66.42
CA ALA A 415 -9.31 9.35 -65.02
C ALA A 415 -7.89 9.94 -64.84
N PRO A 416 -7.64 10.73 -63.78
CA PRO A 416 -6.30 11.20 -63.47
C PRO A 416 -5.35 10.03 -63.14
N TYR A 417 -4.06 10.21 -63.41
CA TYR A 417 -3.06 9.13 -63.27
C TYR A 417 -3.09 8.44 -61.90
N LEU A 418 -3.25 9.19 -60.81
CA LEU A 418 -3.32 8.64 -59.45
C LEU A 418 -4.49 7.66 -59.30
N ALA A 419 -5.68 8.01 -59.80
CA ALA A 419 -6.86 7.17 -59.73
C ALA A 419 -6.71 5.91 -60.60
N TYR A 420 -6.16 6.07 -61.81
CA TYR A 420 -5.83 4.93 -62.67
C TYR A 420 -4.82 3.99 -62.01
N PHE A 421 -3.73 4.53 -61.44
CA PHE A 421 -2.69 3.76 -60.78
C PHE A 421 -3.23 3.01 -59.56
N ALA A 422 -4.05 3.67 -58.75
CA ALA A 422 -4.69 3.07 -57.58
C ALA A 422 -5.68 1.95 -57.95
N ALA A 423 -6.44 2.10 -59.04
CA ALA A 423 -7.41 1.10 -59.48
C ALA A 423 -6.77 -0.12 -60.18
N THR A 424 -5.71 0.10 -60.96
CA THR A 424 -5.15 -0.94 -61.85
C THR A 424 -3.92 -1.64 -61.31
N THR A 425 -3.33 -1.16 -60.21
CA THR A 425 -2.17 -1.80 -59.57
C THR A 425 -2.64 -2.70 -58.42
N PRO A 426 -2.17 -3.96 -58.34
CA PRO A 426 -2.49 -4.85 -57.21
C PRO A 426 -2.14 -4.20 -55.87
N ASP A 427 -2.90 -4.49 -54.82
CA ASP A 427 -2.59 -3.95 -53.50
C ASP A 427 -1.25 -4.49 -52.99
N SER A 428 -0.36 -3.56 -52.63
CA SER A 428 0.97 -3.85 -52.11
C SER A 428 1.45 -2.67 -51.28
N ASP A 429 2.38 -2.90 -50.36
CA ASP A 429 2.92 -1.82 -49.53
C ASP A 429 3.55 -0.72 -50.39
N ALA A 430 4.27 -1.09 -51.44
CA ALA A 430 4.85 -0.13 -52.39
C ALA A 430 3.79 0.73 -53.09
N LYS A 431 2.64 0.15 -53.49
CA LYS A 431 1.51 0.92 -54.04
C LYS A 431 0.95 1.90 -53.01
N ARG A 432 0.72 1.46 -51.77
CA ARG A 432 0.19 2.30 -50.70
C ARG A 432 1.13 3.45 -50.39
N THR A 433 2.43 3.21 -50.28
CA THR A 433 3.46 4.23 -50.10
C THR A 433 3.39 5.26 -51.23
N ARG A 434 3.36 4.83 -52.50
CA ARG A 434 3.27 5.77 -53.64
C ARG A 434 2.02 6.64 -53.62
N VAL A 435 0.86 6.05 -53.36
CA VAL A 435 -0.40 6.80 -53.30
C VAL A 435 -0.37 7.78 -52.13
N ARG A 436 0.13 7.36 -50.96
CA ARG A 436 0.25 8.19 -49.77
C ARG A 436 1.19 9.39 -49.98
N THR A 437 2.37 9.15 -50.53
CA THR A 437 3.35 10.22 -50.85
C THR A 437 2.76 11.23 -51.83
N LEU A 438 2.12 10.77 -52.91
CA LEU A 438 1.51 11.67 -53.90
C LEU A 438 0.36 12.49 -53.31
N LEU A 439 -0.51 11.88 -52.50
CA LEU A 439 -1.61 12.59 -51.84
C LEU A 439 -1.10 13.64 -50.86
N PHE A 440 -0.03 13.34 -50.10
CA PHE A 440 0.57 14.31 -49.19
C PHE A 440 1.21 15.48 -49.94
N LEU A 441 2.05 15.20 -50.94
CA LEU A 441 2.74 16.23 -51.72
C LEU A 441 1.76 17.13 -52.50
N GLN A 442 0.63 16.59 -52.96
CA GLN A 442 -0.43 17.39 -53.60
C GLN A 442 -1.29 18.17 -52.59
N GLY A 443 -1.46 17.65 -51.38
CA GLY A 443 -2.39 18.17 -50.38
C GLY A 443 -1.77 19.18 -49.40
N SER A 444 -0.47 19.10 -49.13
CA SER A 444 0.23 20.05 -48.26
C SER A 444 0.86 21.16 -49.09
N GLY A 445 0.63 22.42 -48.70
CA GLY A 445 1.34 23.59 -49.24
C GLY A 445 2.34 24.20 -48.25
N LEU A 446 2.65 23.48 -47.18
CA LEU A 446 3.44 23.97 -46.04
C LEU A 446 4.85 23.40 -46.00
N TYR A 447 5.15 22.40 -46.84
CA TYR A 447 6.53 21.96 -47.04
C TYR A 447 7.21 22.88 -48.09
N ALA A 448 8.48 23.18 -47.89
CA ALA A 448 9.35 23.81 -48.88
C ALA A 448 9.87 22.72 -49.84
N PRO A 449 9.33 22.61 -51.07
CA PRO A 449 10.02 21.86 -52.10
C PRO A 449 11.39 22.51 -52.28
N ALA A 450 12.46 21.76 -52.02
CA ALA A 450 13.82 22.26 -52.08
C ALA A 450 14.04 23.15 -53.32
N ARG A 451 14.65 24.33 -53.09
CA ARG A 451 15.16 25.20 -54.15
C ARG A 451 16.23 24.51 -54.97
#